data_AF-A0AA42YID8-F1
#
_entry.id   AF-A0AA42YID8-F1
#
_cell.length_a   1.000
_cell.length_b   1.000
_cell.length_c   1.000
_cell.angle_alpha   90.00
_cell.angle_beta   90.00
_cell.angle_gamma   90.00
#
_symmetry.space_group_name_H-M   'P 1'
#
loop_
_entity.id
_entity.type
_entity.pdbx_description
1 polymer ?
#
loop_
_entity_poly.entity_id
_entity_poly.type
_entity_poly.pdbx_seq_one_letter_code
_entity_poly.pdbx_strand_id
1 'polypeptide(L)'
;MERSESGAPIFRHQDRERDFELTIGDSENIEQISNHIEEHVGPVATVFHEVISDLVHVDVHIVEPAPTRFFYTLVTSGMSDRPMKAPEEHAELRYSELVICLPPEWPMGEETWKDEENYWPIRMLKFLARMPHEYETWLWPMHTVPNGDPPAPFASNTEMSGLILLPPLSVDEGFRELEIDAEKTIHFHAVVPLYKDEMDLKLREGVDALLDGFDEHEISELLDPRRPSTVPKKKGLFGRWRRG
;
A
#
# COMPACT_ATOMS: atom_id res chain seq x y z
N MET A 1 18.07 16.07 8.56
CA MET A 1 16.81 15.32 8.45
C MET A 1 15.68 16.34 8.50
N GLU A 2 14.93 16.45 7.41
CA GLU A 2 13.72 17.28 7.36
C GLU A 2 12.69 16.71 8.33
N ARG A 3 11.90 17.57 8.96
CA ARG A 3 10.82 17.17 9.88
C ARG A 3 9.54 17.89 9.50
N SER A 4 8.42 17.19 9.66
CA SER A 4 7.08 17.75 9.54
C SER A 4 6.80 18.71 10.70
N GLU A 5 5.71 19.47 10.62
CA GLU A 5 5.27 20.35 11.73
C GLU A 5 4.89 19.53 12.98
N SER A 6 4.40 18.30 12.80
CA SER A 6 4.17 17.32 13.88
C SER A 6 5.46 16.68 14.43
N GLY A 7 6.63 17.00 13.85
CA GLY A 7 7.93 16.52 14.30
C GLY A 7 8.36 15.17 13.73
N ALA A 8 7.54 14.51 12.90
CA ALA A 8 7.90 13.26 12.23
C ALA A 8 9.00 13.49 11.17
N PRO A 9 9.91 12.52 10.93
CA PRO A 9 10.92 12.65 9.89
C PRO A 9 10.30 12.64 8.49
N ILE A 10 10.88 13.43 7.59
CA ILE A 10 10.57 13.41 6.15
C ILE A 10 11.80 12.91 5.40
N PHE A 11 11.62 11.88 4.59
CA PHE A 11 12.66 11.30 3.73
C PHE A 11 12.42 11.77 2.29
N ARG A 12 13.46 12.32 1.67
CA ARG A 12 13.45 12.76 0.27
C ARG A 12 14.35 11.84 -0.52
N HIS A 13 13.81 11.26 -1.58
CA HIS A 13 14.53 10.38 -2.49
C HIS A 13 14.67 11.06 -3.85
N GLN A 14 15.75 10.76 -4.55
CA GLN A 14 15.97 11.16 -5.93
C GLN A 14 16.15 9.89 -6.75
N ASP A 15 15.74 9.94 -8.01
CA ASP A 15 16.00 8.86 -8.94
C ASP A 15 17.51 8.60 -9.04
N ARG A 16 17.87 7.32 -9.09
CA ARG A 16 19.26 6.87 -9.12
C ARG A 16 19.57 6.34 -10.50
N GLU A 17 20.71 6.73 -11.04
CA GLU A 17 21.25 6.05 -12.22
C GLU A 17 21.77 4.68 -11.78
N ARG A 18 21.11 3.62 -12.25
CA ARG A 18 21.52 2.23 -12.06
C ARG A 18 21.12 1.40 -13.27
N ASP A 19 21.84 0.30 -13.47
CA ASP A 19 21.48 -0.66 -14.51
C ASP A 19 20.25 -1.48 -14.11
N PHE A 20 19.46 -1.87 -15.12
CA PHE A 20 18.35 -2.79 -14.94
C PHE A 20 18.87 -4.14 -14.41
N GLU A 21 18.28 -4.62 -13.31
CA GLU A 21 18.65 -5.89 -12.69
C GLU A 21 17.53 -6.91 -12.85
N LEU A 22 17.65 -7.77 -13.86
CA LEU A 22 16.68 -8.83 -14.09
C LEU A 22 16.62 -9.76 -12.86
N THR A 23 15.45 -9.85 -12.26
CA THR A 23 15.21 -10.70 -11.09
C THR A 23 14.13 -11.73 -11.39
N ILE A 24 14.34 -12.96 -10.90
CA ILE A 24 13.38 -14.05 -10.94
C ILE A 24 12.92 -14.25 -9.49
N GLY A 25 11.61 -14.43 -9.27
CA GLY A 25 11.06 -14.64 -7.93
C GLY A 25 11.57 -15.92 -7.28
N ASP A 26 11.68 -15.89 -5.96
CA ASP A 26 11.98 -17.07 -5.16
C ASP A 26 10.73 -17.95 -5.03
N SER A 27 10.72 -19.09 -5.71
CA SER A 27 9.58 -19.99 -5.74
C SER A 27 9.16 -20.50 -4.35
N GLU A 28 10.12 -20.69 -3.45
CA GLU A 28 9.84 -21.17 -2.09
C GLU A 28 9.15 -20.07 -1.26
N ASN A 29 9.64 -18.82 -1.35
CA ASN A 29 8.98 -17.69 -0.69
C ASN A 29 7.57 -17.48 -1.24
N ILE A 30 7.39 -17.55 -2.57
CA ILE A 30 6.08 -17.40 -3.21
C ILE A 30 5.12 -18.49 -2.73
N GLU A 31 5.57 -19.74 -2.63
CA GLU A 31 4.75 -20.85 -2.14
C GLU A 31 4.36 -20.67 -0.67
N GLN A 32 5.31 -20.29 0.20
CA GLN A 32 5.00 -20.05 1.62
C GLN A 32 4.05 -18.87 1.83
N ILE A 33 4.22 -17.77 1.08
CA ILE A 33 3.30 -16.63 1.12
C ILE A 33 1.91 -17.06 0.61
N SER A 34 1.84 -17.84 -0.48
CA SER A 34 0.57 -18.36 -1.00
C SER A 34 -0.14 -19.21 0.05
N ASN A 35 0.55 -20.14 0.70
CA ASN A 35 -0.01 -20.99 1.74
C ASN A 35 -0.52 -20.17 2.94
N HIS A 36 0.24 -19.15 3.35
CA HIS A 36 -0.15 -18.22 4.41
C HIS A 36 -1.44 -17.45 4.06
N ILE A 37 -1.55 -16.97 2.82
CA ILE A 37 -2.77 -16.32 2.32
C ILE A 37 -3.94 -17.30 2.36
N GLU A 38 -3.75 -18.55 1.92
CA GLU A 38 -4.81 -19.55 1.91
C GLU A 38 -5.30 -19.94 3.30
N GLU A 39 -4.39 -20.02 4.28
CA GLU A 39 -4.70 -20.34 5.67
C GLU A 39 -5.54 -19.25 6.35
N HIS A 40 -5.22 -17.98 6.09
CA HIS A 40 -5.78 -16.85 6.83
C HIS A 40 -6.90 -16.08 6.10
N VAL A 41 -6.85 -16.05 4.76
CA VAL A 41 -7.74 -15.19 3.94
C VAL A 41 -8.71 -16.01 3.09
N GLY A 42 -8.22 -17.11 2.52
CA GLY A 42 -8.96 -18.02 1.64
C GLY A 42 -8.19 -18.40 0.37
N PRO A 43 -8.75 -19.31 -0.46
CA PRO A 43 -8.04 -19.90 -1.59
C PRO A 43 -7.59 -18.85 -2.61
N VAL A 44 -6.33 -18.94 -3.03
CA VAL A 44 -5.79 -18.04 -4.05
C VAL A 44 -6.38 -18.42 -5.40
N ALA A 45 -7.19 -17.54 -5.98
CA ALA A 45 -7.89 -17.80 -7.23
C ALA A 45 -7.01 -17.50 -8.46
N THR A 46 -6.15 -16.48 -8.37
CA THR A 46 -5.28 -16.04 -9.45
C THR A 46 -4.03 -15.40 -8.88
N VAL A 47 -2.89 -15.64 -9.51
CA VAL A 47 -1.65 -14.89 -9.29
C VAL A 47 -1.39 -14.05 -10.53
N PHE A 48 -1.41 -12.73 -10.37
CA PHE A 48 -1.08 -11.82 -11.45
C PHE A 48 0.44 -11.63 -11.49
N HIS A 49 1.07 -12.36 -12.42
CA HIS A 49 2.52 -12.35 -12.55
C HIS A 49 3.05 -11.09 -13.20
N GLU A 50 4.21 -10.65 -12.74
CA GLU A 50 4.93 -9.61 -13.42
C GLU A 50 5.77 -10.13 -14.59
N VAL A 51 5.58 -9.53 -15.77
CA VAL A 51 6.22 -10.01 -17.00
C VAL A 51 7.72 -9.71 -17.03
N ILE A 52 8.14 -8.55 -16.50
CA ILE A 52 9.54 -8.12 -16.46
C ILE A 52 9.78 -7.47 -15.11
N SER A 53 10.77 -7.99 -14.39
CA SER A 53 11.04 -7.60 -13.01
C SER A 53 12.43 -7.01 -12.86
N ASP A 54 12.48 -5.78 -12.35
CA ASP A 54 13.71 -5.07 -11.96
C ASP A 54 13.84 -5.07 -10.43
N LEU A 55 15.01 -5.36 -9.87
CA LEU A 55 15.29 -5.49 -8.42
C LEU A 55 14.60 -6.64 -7.68
N VAL A 56 13.29 -6.77 -7.86
CA VAL A 56 12.43 -7.78 -7.20
C VAL A 56 11.34 -8.26 -8.17
N HIS A 57 10.89 -9.50 -8.04
CA HIS A 57 9.81 -10.04 -8.85
C HIS A 57 8.48 -9.89 -8.12
N VAL A 58 7.64 -8.94 -8.55
CA VAL A 58 6.42 -8.59 -7.78
C VAL A 58 5.20 -9.25 -8.38
N ASP A 59 4.77 -10.34 -7.76
CA ASP A 59 3.49 -10.99 -8.05
C ASP A 59 2.39 -10.43 -7.15
N VAL A 60 1.14 -10.52 -7.61
CA VAL A 60 -0.04 -10.16 -6.81
C VAL A 60 -0.99 -11.35 -6.74
N HIS A 61 -1.10 -11.93 -5.56
CA HIS A 61 -2.04 -13.00 -5.21
C HIS A 61 -3.43 -12.41 -5.00
N ILE A 62 -4.44 -13.04 -5.59
CA ILE A 62 -5.82 -12.56 -5.56
C ILE A 62 -6.71 -13.62 -4.93
N VAL A 63 -7.32 -13.25 -3.80
CA VAL A 63 -8.39 -14.03 -3.17
C VAL A 63 -9.73 -13.38 -3.49
N GLU A 64 -10.64 -14.14 -4.09
CA GLU A 64 -11.98 -13.64 -4.44
C GLU A 64 -12.82 -13.30 -3.20
N PRO A 65 -13.89 -12.48 -3.37
CA PRO A 65 -14.91 -12.31 -2.35
C PRO A 65 -15.54 -13.64 -1.94
N ALA A 66 -15.77 -13.80 -0.64
CA ALA A 66 -16.48 -14.93 -0.05
C ALA A 66 -17.75 -14.43 0.69
N PRO A 67 -18.72 -15.31 1.01
CA PRO A 67 -19.95 -14.92 1.72
C PRO A 67 -19.71 -14.17 3.04
N THR A 68 -18.57 -14.41 3.71
CA THR A 68 -18.18 -13.76 4.97
C THR A 68 -17.14 -12.64 4.78
N ARG A 69 -16.62 -12.45 3.56
CA ARG A 69 -15.60 -11.45 3.19
C ARG A 69 -15.94 -10.87 1.82
N PHE A 70 -16.79 -9.86 1.79
CA PHE A 70 -17.41 -9.36 0.56
C PHE A 70 -16.51 -8.35 -0.19
N PHE A 71 -15.26 -8.72 -0.44
CA PHE A 71 -14.27 -7.92 -1.17
C PHE A 71 -13.14 -8.83 -1.69
N TYR A 72 -12.42 -8.40 -2.73
CA TYR A 72 -11.17 -9.03 -3.14
C TYR A 72 -10.07 -8.68 -2.14
N THR A 73 -9.18 -9.63 -1.87
CA THR A 73 -7.93 -9.36 -1.13
C THR A 73 -6.76 -9.59 -2.06
N LEU A 74 -5.95 -8.54 -2.24
CA LEU A 74 -4.75 -8.56 -3.07
C LEU A 74 -3.54 -8.50 -2.16
N VAL A 75 -2.62 -9.45 -2.31
CA VAL A 75 -1.41 -9.56 -1.49
C VAL A 75 -0.20 -9.66 -2.40
N THR A 76 0.84 -8.86 -2.16
CA THR A 76 2.09 -8.98 -2.93
C THR A 76 2.89 -10.20 -2.49
N SER A 77 3.69 -10.74 -3.41
CA SER A 77 4.85 -11.56 -3.07
C SER A 77 6.06 -11.12 -3.87
N GLY A 78 7.23 -11.19 -3.23
CA GLY A 78 8.55 -10.96 -3.83
C GLY A 78 9.17 -9.61 -3.47
N MET A 79 8.42 -8.68 -2.86
CA MET A 79 9.00 -7.52 -2.18
C MET A 79 9.97 -7.97 -1.07
N SER A 80 9.62 -9.06 -0.39
CA SER A 80 10.36 -9.70 0.69
C SER A 80 11.46 -10.66 0.25
N ASP A 81 11.68 -10.87 -1.06
CA ASP A 81 12.80 -11.70 -1.56
C ASP A 81 14.16 -11.05 -1.24
N ARG A 82 14.18 -9.74 -1.01
CA ARG A 82 15.35 -8.98 -0.60
C ARG A 82 15.02 -8.12 0.62
N PRO A 83 15.98 -7.93 1.54
CA PRO A 83 15.77 -7.03 2.67
C PRO A 83 15.72 -5.57 2.19
N MET A 84 14.74 -4.82 2.68
CA MET A 84 14.72 -3.36 2.59
C MET A 84 15.90 -2.74 3.35
N LYS A 85 16.27 -1.51 2.99
CA LYS A 85 17.35 -0.77 3.66
C LYS A 85 16.83 -0.05 4.91
N ALA A 86 16.44 -0.82 5.91
CA ALA A 86 15.98 -0.31 7.21
C ALA A 86 17.14 0.12 8.13
N PRO A 87 16.88 0.99 9.14
CA PRO A 87 17.79 1.22 10.27
C PRO A 87 18.20 -0.07 10.98
N GLU A 88 19.45 -0.15 11.44
CA GLU A 88 20.03 -1.36 12.05
C GLU A 88 19.30 -1.78 13.33
N GLU A 89 18.76 -0.81 14.08
CA GLU A 89 17.99 -1.03 15.31
C GLU A 89 16.66 -1.77 15.11
N HIS A 90 16.22 -1.93 13.86
CA HIS A 90 14.96 -2.56 13.46
C HIS A 90 15.15 -3.51 12.27
N ALA A 91 16.30 -4.20 12.24
CA ALA A 91 16.66 -5.11 11.16
C ALA A 91 15.68 -6.29 11.01
N GLU A 92 14.89 -6.60 12.04
CA GLU A 92 13.82 -7.61 12.02
C GLU A 92 12.61 -7.21 11.14
N LEU A 93 12.46 -5.92 10.84
CA LEU A 93 11.34 -5.38 10.05
C LEU A 93 11.74 -5.12 8.59
N ARG A 94 12.80 -5.78 8.09
CA ARG A 94 13.37 -5.53 6.76
C ARG A 94 12.69 -6.31 5.63
N TYR A 95 11.76 -7.21 5.95
CA TYR A 95 11.00 -7.97 4.96
C TYR A 95 9.51 -7.68 5.12
N SER A 96 8.89 -7.20 4.05
CA SER A 96 7.47 -6.85 4.07
C SER A 96 6.78 -7.29 2.80
N GLU A 97 5.47 -7.51 2.92
CA GLU A 97 4.54 -7.61 1.80
C GLU A 97 3.35 -6.67 2.04
N LEU A 98 2.65 -6.34 0.97
CA LEU A 98 1.59 -5.34 0.95
C LEU A 98 0.24 -5.98 0.70
N VAL A 99 -0.79 -5.46 1.35
CA VAL A 99 -2.17 -5.91 1.21
C VAL A 99 -3.09 -4.74 0.91
N ILE A 100 -4.03 -4.94 -0.01
CA ILE A 100 -5.17 -4.03 -0.22
C ILE A 100 -6.43 -4.85 -0.48
N CYS A 101 -7.57 -4.32 -0.07
CA CYS A 101 -8.86 -4.91 -0.37
C CYS A 101 -9.61 -4.08 -1.41
N LEU A 102 -10.17 -4.73 -2.44
CA LEU A 102 -10.96 -4.06 -3.48
C LEU A 102 -12.42 -4.47 -3.37
N PRO A 103 -13.38 -3.55 -3.63
CA PRO A 103 -14.79 -3.90 -3.57
C PRO A 103 -15.13 -5.01 -4.56
N PRO A 104 -16.16 -5.82 -4.30
CA PRO A 104 -16.49 -6.98 -5.13
C PRO A 104 -16.97 -6.59 -6.53
N GLU A 105 -17.36 -5.32 -6.72
CA GLU A 105 -17.70 -4.76 -8.03
C GLU A 105 -16.49 -4.18 -8.78
N TRP A 106 -15.28 -4.23 -8.21
CA TRP A 106 -14.07 -3.73 -8.89
C TRP A 106 -13.85 -4.49 -10.20
N PRO A 107 -13.53 -3.82 -11.32
CA PRO A 107 -13.22 -4.52 -12.57
C PRO A 107 -11.93 -5.33 -12.44
N MET A 108 -12.05 -6.66 -12.52
CA MET A 108 -10.94 -7.60 -12.37
C MET A 108 -10.63 -8.31 -13.69
N GLY A 109 -9.33 -8.54 -13.92
CA GLY A 109 -8.80 -9.29 -15.05
C GLY A 109 -8.13 -8.42 -16.12
N GLU A 110 -7.20 -9.04 -16.86
CA GLU A 110 -6.26 -8.36 -17.77
C GLU A 110 -6.92 -7.41 -18.77
N GLU A 111 -8.08 -7.77 -19.33
CA GLU A 111 -8.77 -6.92 -20.31
C GLU A 111 -9.29 -5.62 -19.68
N THR A 112 -9.79 -5.68 -18.45
CA THR A 112 -10.29 -4.48 -17.73
C THR A 112 -9.16 -3.63 -17.18
N TRP A 113 -8.01 -4.24 -16.87
CA TRP A 113 -6.80 -3.56 -16.39
C TRP A 113 -5.99 -2.88 -17.49
N LYS A 114 -6.43 -2.93 -18.75
CA LYS A 114 -5.94 -2.01 -19.79
C LYS A 114 -6.37 -0.56 -19.54
N ASP A 115 -7.40 -0.36 -18.73
CA ASP A 115 -7.85 0.94 -18.27
C ASP A 115 -7.17 1.30 -16.93
N GLU A 116 -6.50 2.45 -16.90
CA GLU A 116 -5.79 2.95 -15.71
C GLU A 116 -6.75 3.19 -14.54
N GLU A 117 -8.02 3.52 -14.79
CA GLU A 117 -9.04 3.70 -13.75
C GLU A 117 -9.29 2.41 -12.94
N ASN A 118 -8.99 1.25 -13.51
CA ASN A 118 -9.11 -0.07 -12.87
C ASN A 118 -7.75 -0.62 -12.39
N TYR A 119 -6.67 -0.25 -13.08
CA TYR A 119 -5.33 -0.81 -12.86
C TYR A 119 -4.51 -0.07 -11.79
N TRP A 120 -4.83 1.20 -11.50
CA TRP A 120 -4.02 2.01 -10.60
C TRP A 120 -3.76 1.40 -9.21
N PRO A 121 -4.66 0.60 -8.58
CA PRO A 121 -4.33 -0.02 -7.29
C PRO A 121 -3.22 -1.07 -7.43
N ILE A 122 -3.22 -1.84 -8.52
CA ILE A 122 -2.19 -2.84 -8.81
C ILE A 122 -0.88 -2.13 -9.17
N ARG A 123 -0.92 -1.07 -9.98
CA ARG A 123 0.26 -0.25 -10.27
C ARG A 123 0.86 0.36 -9.00
N MET A 124 0.03 0.85 -8.09
CA MET A 124 0.44 1.38 -6.80
C MET A 124 1.13 0.32 -5.94
N LEU A 125 0.57 -0.89 -5.81
CA LEU A 125 1.20 -2.00 -5.11
C LEU A 125 2.59 -2.33 -5.69
N LYS A 126 2.68 -2.47 -7.02
CA LYS A 126 3.93 -2.78 -7.71
C LYS A 126 4.98 -1.69 -7.51
N PHE A 127 4.58 -0.42 -7.58
CA PHE A 127 5.46 0.71 -7.28
C PHE A 127 5.99 0.62 -5.85
N LEU A 128 5.11 0.45 -4.85
CA LEU A 128 5.50 0.38 -3.45
C LEU A 128 6.40 -0.82 -3.14
N ALA A 129 6.14 -1.98 -3.71
CA ALA A 129 6.96 -3.18 -3.54
C ALA A 129 8.41 -2.98 -4.04
N ARG A 130 8.60 -2.15 -5.06
CA ARG A 130 9.92 -1.81 -5.61
C ARG A 130 10.61 -0.66 -4.89
N MET A 131 9.82 0.30 -4.40
CA MET A 131 10.28 1.59 -3.91
C MET A 131 11.42 1.49 -2.86
N PRO A 132 11.37 0.59 -1.85
CA PRO A 132 12.47 0.38 -0.91
C PRO A 132 13.81 0.04 -1.54
N HIS A 133 13.77 -0.79 -2.59
CA HIS A 133 14.95 -1.30 -3.28
C HIS A 133 15.51 -0.26 -4.24
N GLU A 134 14.62 0.47 -4.93
CA GLU A 134 15.00 1.57 -5.82
C GLU A 134 15.72 2.69 -5.06
N TYR A 135 15.12 3.14 -3.97
CA TYR A 135 15.57 4.33 -3.25
C TYR A 135 16.42 4.04 -2.02
N GLU A 136 16.84 2.78 -1.81
CA GLU A 136 17.59 2.34 -0.62
C GLU A 136 16.91 2.82 0.67
N THR A 137 15.63 2.50 0.80
CA THR A 137 14.77 2.91 1.92
C THR A 137 13.97 1.73 2.45
N TRP A 138 12.97 1.99 3.29
CA TRP A 138 12.10 1.00 3.90
C TRP A 138 10.68 1.50 4.05
N LEU A 139 9.76 0.55 4.22
CA LEU A 139 8.34 0.78 4.41
C LEU A 139 7.89 0.13 5.71
N TRP A 140 7.31 0.93 6.61
CA TRP A 140 6.79 0.46 7.89
C TRP A 140 5.41 1.04 8.17
N PRO A 141 4.66 0.46 9.13
CA PRO A 141 3.41 1.03 9.59
C PRO A 141 3.55 2.53 9.93
N MET A 142 2.48 3.28 9.63
CA MET A 142 2.38 4.74 9.75
C MET A 142 3.25 5.56 8.79
N HIS A 143 4.05 4.93 7.93
CA HIS A 143 4.68 5.64 6.82
C HIS A 143 3.63 6.11 5.82
N THR A 144 3.81 7.32 5.31
CA THR A 144 3.02 7.87 4.21
C THR A 144 3.89 8.10 2.99
N VAL A 145 3.40 7.69 1.83
CA VAL A 145 4.10 7.83 0.55
C VAL A 145 3.21 8.61 -0.42
N PRO A 146 3.64 9.79 -0.91
CA PRO A 146 2.88 10.50 -1.93
C PRO A 146 3.07 9.85 -3.30
N ASN A 147 2.07 9.97 -4.18
CA ASN A 147 2.18 9.59 -5.57
C ASN A 147 2.86 10.71 -6.37
N GLY A 148 4.19 10.73 -6.32
CA GLY A 148 5.03 11.80 -6.88
C GLY A 148 5.26 12.97 -5.92
N ASP A 149 6.13 13.90 -6.33
CA ASP A 149 6.42 15.15 -5.62
C ASP A 149 6.44 16.31 -6.64
N PRO A 150 5.38 17.16 -6.69
CA PRO A 150 4.24 17.20 -5.78
C PRO A 150 3.27 16.01 -5.92
N PRO A 151 2.48 15.67 -4.89
CA PRO A 151 1.51 14.58 -4.95
C PRO A 151 0.47 14.79 -6.07
N ALA A 152 0.26 13.76 -6.89
CA ALA A 152 -0.72 13.75 -7.97
C ALA A 152 -1.73 12.59 -7.81
N PRO A 153 -2.97 12.73 -8.28
CA PRO A 153 -3.95 11.65 -8.21
C PRO A 153 -3.47 10.35 -8.88
N PHE A 154 -3.87 9.19 -8.34
CA PHE A 154 -3.46 7.89 -8.91
C PHE A 154 -4.06 7.62 -10.30
N ALA A 155 -5.30 8.06 -10.55
CA ALA A 155 -5.99 7.90 -11.82
C ALA A 155 -7.04 9.02 -12.00
N SER A 156 -7.70 9.09 -13.16
CA SER A 156 -8.73 10.11 -13.45
C SER A 156 -10.02 9.97 -12.65
N ASN A 157 -10.29 8.79 -12.06
CA ASN A 157 -11.49 8.49 -11.29
C ASN A 157 -11.35 8.67 -9.77
N THR A 158 -10.20 9.17 -9.29
CA THR A 158 -9.95 9.40 -7.86
C THR A 158 -9.11 10.65 -7.64
N GLU A 159 -9.28 11.34 -6.51
CA GLU A 159 -8.41 12.45 -6.08
C GLU A 159 -7.38 12.01 -5.00
N MET A 160 -7.37 10.71 -4.67
CA MET A 160 -6.37 10.14 -3.77
C MET A 160 -5.00 10.21 -4.44
N SER A 161 -4.02 10.76 -3.72
CA SER A 161 -2.71 11.18 -4.25
C SER A 161 -1.54 10.75 -3.38
N GLY A 162 -1.77 9.85 -2.44
CA GLY A 162 -0.76 9.16 -1.65
C GLY A 162 -1.39 8.05 -0.85
N LEU A 163 -0.67 7.53 0.14
CA LEU A 163 -1.14 6.41 0.95
C LEU A 163 -0.50 6.41 2.33
N ILE A 164 -1.07 5.63 3.24
CA ILE A 164 -0.47 5.22 4.53
C ILE A 164 -0.39 3.70 4.60
N LEU A 165 0.64 3.18 5.26
CA LEU A 165 0.72 1.78 5.65
C LEU A 165 0.16 1.56 7.05
N LEU A 166 -0.70 0.58 7.21
CA LEU A 166 -1.30 0.20 8.50
C LEU A 166 -1.12 -1.31 8.74
N PRO A 167 -1.28 -1.80 9.97
CA PRO A 167 -1.54 -3.22 10.18
C PRO A 167 -2.83 -3.64 9.47
N PRO A 168 -2.88 -4.80 8.79
CA PRO A 168 -4.12 -5.33 8.24
C PRO A 168 -5.21 -5.47 9.32
N LEU A 169 -6.40 -4.95 9.01
CA LEU A 169 -7.58 -4.94 9.89
C LEU A 169 -8.66 -5.91 9.42
N SER A 170 -8.66 -6.23 8.12
CA SER A 170 -9.69 -7.04 7.47
C SER A 170 -9.42 -8.55 7.51
N VAL A 171 -8.34 -8.95 8.18
CA VAL A 171 -7.82 -10.33 8.30
C VAL A 171 -7.48 -10.60 9.76
N ASP A 172 -7.32 -11.87 10.13
CA ASP A 172 -6.96 -12.23 11.50
C ASP A 172 -5.52 -11.78 11.85
N GLU A 173 -5.21 -11.72 13.15
CA GLU A 173 -3.91 -11.23 13.61
C GLU A 173 -2.75 -12.16 13.22
N GLY A 174 -3.01 -13.46 13.02
CA GLY A 174 -1.99 -14.42 12.59
C GLY A 174 -1.50 -14.15 11.17
N PHE A 175 -2.30 -13.48 10.34
CA PHE A 175 -1.89 -13.09 8.99
C PHE A 175 -0.75 -12.07 8.99
N ARG A 176 -0.58 -11.28 10.06
CA ARG A 176 0.31 -10.09 10.04
C ARG A 176 1.79 -10.44 9.91
N GLU A 177 2.18 -11.65 10.27
CA GLU A 177 3.57 -12.11 10.25
C GLU A 177 3.65 -13.53 9.68
N LEU A 178 4.68 -13.80 8.87
CA LEU A 178 5.03 -15.13 8.38
C LEU A 178 6.50 -15.39 8.66
N GLU A 179 6.79 -16.36 9.54
CA GLU A 179 8.15 -16.85 9.79
C GLU A 179 8.55 -17.80 8.66
N ILE A 180 9.56 -17.40 7.86
CA ILE A 180 10.13 -18.23 6.79
C ILE A 180 11.23 -19.13 7.38
N ASP A 181 12.12 -18.54 8.16
CA ASP A 181 13.19 -19.22 8.89
C ASP A 181 13.67 -18.39 10.09
N ALA A 182 14.74 -18.84 10.76
CA ALA A 182 15.30 -18.19 11.95
C ALA A 182 15.81 -16.75 11.73
N GLU A 183 16.03 -16.32 10.49
CA GLU A 183 16.58 -15.01 10.12
C GLU A 183 15.59 -14.13 9.33
N LYS A 184 14.47 -14.71 8.87
CA LYS A 184 13.48 -14.04 8.02
C LYS A 184 12.05 -14.23 8.54
N THR A 185 11.47 -13.11 8.99
CA THR A 185 10.02 -12.95 9.21
C THR A 185 9.51 -11.89 8.25
N ILE A 186 8.45 -12.20 7.52
CA ILE A 186 7.76 -11.28 6.60
C ILE A 186 6.63 -10.59 7.34
N HIS A 187 6.58 -9.27 7.25
CA HIS A 187 5.53 -8.45 7.86
C HIS A 187 4.54 -7.95 6.80
N PHE A 188 3.25 -8.20 7.00
CA PHE A 188 2.21 -7.76 6.07
C PHE A 188 1.67 -6.38 6.46
N HIS A 189 1.58 -5.47 5.48
CA HIS A 189 1.11 -4.11 5.70
C HIS A 189 -0.07 -3.78 4.78
N ALA A 190 -1.18 -3.37 5.38
CA ALA A 190 -2.31 -2.81 4.66
C ALA A 190 -1.92 -1.47 4.03
N VAL A 191 -2.29 -1.28 2.76
CA VAL A 191 -2.14 -0.03 2.02
C VAL A 191 -3.49 0.68 2.00
N VAL A 192 -3.54 1.89 2.59
CA VAL A 192 -4.73 2.74 2.59
C VAL A 192 -4.46 4.02 1.80
N PRO A 193 -5.08 4.17 0.62
CA PRO A 193 -4.96 5.40 -0.16
C PRO A 193 -5.53 6.64 0.56
N LEU A 194 -4.80 7.75 0.44
CA LEU A 194 -5.03 9.02 1.09
C LEU A 194 -5.30 10.15 0.09
N TYR A 195 -6.16 11.07 0.48
CA TYR A 195 -6.21 12.39 -0.12
C TYR A 195 -5.01 13.25 0.33
N LYS A 196 -4.70 14.28 -0.45
CA LYS A 196 -3.61 15.20 -0.12
C LYS A 196 -3.82 15.87 1.25
N ASP A 197 -5.05 16.27 1.56
CA ASP A 197 -5.37 16.94 2.83
C ASP A 197 -5.22 16.01 4.05
N GLU A 198 -5.46 14.71 3.89
CA GLU A 198 -5.21 13.68 4.91
C GLU A 198 -3.71 13.51 5.18
N MET A 199 -2.88 13.48 4.13
CA MET A 199 -1.42 13.51 4.29
C MET A 199 -0.95 14.80 4.96
N ASP A 200 -1.47 15.96 4.54
CA ASP A 200 -1.14 17.26 5.12
C ASP A 200 -1.57 17.32 6.60
N LEU A 201 -2.70 16.72 6.97
CA LEU A 201 -3.15 16.60 8.36
C LEU A 201 -2.14 15.82 9.19
N LYS A 202 -1.67 14.65 8.73
CA LYS A 202 -0.65 13.88 9.43
C LYS A 202 0.67 14.63 9.58
N LEU A 203 1.11 15.32 8.53
CA LEU A 203 2.33 16.15 8.57
C LEU A 203 2.18 17.31 9.57
N ARG A 204 0.97 17.85 9.73
CA ARG A 204 0.71 19.00 10.59
C ARG A 204 0.43 18.65 12.05
N GLU A 205 -0.40 17.65 12.28
CA GLU A 205 -0.98 17.32 13.60
C GLU A 205 -0.53 15.95 14.13
N GLY A 206 0.08 15.12 13.30
CA GLY A 206 0.57 13.78 13.68
C GLY A 206 -0.35 12.66 13.20
N VAL A 207 0.10 11.42 13.37
CA VAL A 207 -0.63 10.25 12.88
C VAL A 207 -1.93 10.02 13.64
N ASP A 208 -1.96 10.29 14.95
CA ASP A 208 -3.16 10.11 15.78
C ASP A 208 -4.34 10.95 15.26
N ALA A 209 -4.09 12.20 14.84
CA ALA A 209 -5.14 13.06 14.27
C ALA A 209 -5.71 12.52 12.94
N LEU A 210 -4.90 11.81 12.14
CA LEU A 210 -5.37 11.13 10.94
C LEU A 210 -6.19 9.88 11.31
N LEU A 211 -5.71 9.10 12.28
CA LEU A 211 -6.37 7.88 12.73
C LEU A 211 -7.70 8.15 13.43
N ASP A 212 -7.83 9.24 14.20
CA ASP A 212 -9.11 9.68 14.77
C ASP A 212 -10.16 9.90 13.67
N GLY A 213 -9.75 10.50 12.54
CA GLY A 213 -10.62 10.70 11.38
C GLY A 213 -10.97 9.39 10.66
N PHE A 214 -10.05 8.42 10.66
CA PHE A 214 -10.27 7.09 10.11
C PHE A 214 -11.27 6.31 10.96
N ASP A 215 -11.15 6.35 12.28
CA ASP A 215 -12.07 5.72 13.22
C ASP A 215 -13.48 6.30 13.10
N GLU A 216 -13.63 7.62 12.94
CA GLU A 216 -14.94 8.28 12.74
C GLU A 216 -15.63 7.85 11.43
N HIS A 217 -14.85 7.53 10.39
CA HIS A 217 -15.36 7.20 9.05
C HIS A 217 -15.21 5.71 8.70
N GLU A 218 -14.81 4.87 9.65
CA GLU A 218 -14.60 3.42 9.49
C GLU A 218 -13.64 3.08 8.32
N ILE A 219 -12.55 3.85 8.18
CA ILE A 219 -11.58 3.66 7.10
C ILE A 219 -10.69 2.44 7.37
N SER A 220 -10.53 1.59 6.35
CA SER A 220 -9.71 0.39 6.37
C SER A 220 -8.95 0.22 5.04
N GLU A 221 -8.30 -0.92 4.84
CA GLU A 221 -7.70 -1.31 3.56
C GLU A 221 -8.72 -1.65 2.46
N LEU A 222 -10.03 -1.65 2.77
CA LEU A 222 -11.08 -1.73 1.75
C LEU A 222 -11.19 -0.40 0.99
N LEU A 223 -10.74 -0.43 -0.26
CA LEU A 223 -10.71 0.73 -1.12
C LEU A 223 -12.12 1.20 -1.51
N ASP A 224 -12.45 2.44 -1.16
CA ASP A 224 -13.51 3.20 -1.82
C ASP A 224 -12.91 4.47 -2.46
N PRO A 225 -12.72 4.52 -3.79
CA PRO A 225 -12.12 5.69 -4.44
C PRO A 225 -13.01 6.93 -4.38
N ARG A 226 -14.29 6.78 -3.99
CA ARG A 226 -15.29 7.85 -3.95
C ARG A 226 -15.62 8.31 -2.53
N ARG A 227 -15.00 7.73 -1.50
CA ARG A 227 -15.20 8.18 -0.11
C ARG A 227 -14.87 9.67 0.02
N PRO A 228 -15.51 10.44 0.91
CA PRO A 228 -15.01 11.76 1.24
C PRO A 228 -13.64 11.67 1.93
N SER A 229 -12.84 12.74 1.84
CA SER A 229 -11.72 12.94 2.76
C SER A 229 -12.24 13.00 4.20
N THR A 230 -11.51 12.37 5.10
CA THR A 230 -11.77 12.41 6.55
C THR A 230 -11.46 13.79 7.15
N VAL A 231 -10.76 14.66 6.41
CA VAL A 231 -10.49 16.03 6.84
C VAL A 231 -11.72 16.90 6.57
N PRO A 232 -12.33 17.51 7.60
CA PRO A 232 -13.48 18.37 7.40
C PRO A 232 -13.10 19.58 6.53
N LYS A 233 -13.82 19.78 5.42
CA LYS A 233 -13.68 21.02 4.64
C LYS A 233 -14.05 22.18 5.56
N LYS A 234 -13.10 23.10 5.81
CA LYS A 234 -13.37 24.34 6.57
C LYS A 234 -14.60 25.00 5.96
N LYS A 235 -15.71 25.04 6.69
CA LYS A 235 -16.88 25.86 6.32
C LYS A 235 -16.37 27.29 6.27
N GLY A 236 -16.19 27.82 5.06
CA GLY A 236 -15.78 29.20 4.87
C GLY A 236 -16.70 30.10 5.69
N LEU A 237 -16.12 30.94 6.54
CA LEU A 237 -16.83 31.85 7.44
C LEU A 237 -17.66 32.92 6.72
N PHE A 238 -17.78 32.85 5.39
CA PHE A 238 -18.73 33.62 4.60
C PHE A 238 -19.28 32.75 3.47
N GLY A 239 -20.54 32.34 3.62
CA GLY A 239 -21.32 31.80 2.53
C GLY A 239 -21.42 32.83 1.42
N ARG A 240 -20.74 32.59 0.29
CA ARG A 240 -21.12 33.15 -1.01
C ARG A 240 -20.50 32.35 -2.13
N TRP A 241 -21.35 31.54 -2.77
CA TRP A 241 -21.11 31.04 -4.11
C TRP A 241 -20.81 32.21 -5.04
N ARG A 242 -19.63 32.20 -5.67
CA ARG A 242 -19.38 32.97 -6.89
C ARG A 242 -19.36 32.01 -8.05
N ARG A 243 -20.48 31.97 -8.78
CA ARG A 243 -20.48 31.63 -10.21
C ARG A 243 -19.79 32.78 -10.93
N GLY A 244 -18.84 32.44 -11.80
CA GLY A 244 -18.15 33.34 -12.72
C GLY A 244 -17.34 32.49 -13.67
#